data_AF-A0AA40B3Y0-F1
#
_entry.id   AF-A0AA40B3Y0-F1
#
_cell.length_a   1.000
_cell.length_b   1.000
_cell.length_c   1.000
_cell.angle_alpha   90.00
_cell.angle_beta   90.00
_cell.angle_gamma   90.00
#
_symmetry.space_group_name_H-M   'P 1'
#
loop_
_entity.id
_entity.type
_entity.pdbx_description
1 polymer ?
#
loop_
_entity_poly.entity_id
_entity_poly.type
_entity_poly.pdbx_seq_one_letter_code
_entity_poly.pdbx_strand_id
1 'polypeptide(L)'
;MSYNPYGQAPNAEAGYGYGQQVSHELEPYGQPYNSQPYSQQPHGTPQQSHQYGSPQQQSYNMQSANVLPTADFLSRVSGIREDMRELSKRVDDIVQLHQRALTSSDGSAREQLDALVAHTQIKNTAIRDQIQTLKGDAERTSDGSFGLKKRQFESLNKEYKDEIQKYLREEQEYRERYREQIARQYRIVNPSATEAEVQQAQDADWGNEGVFQTALKSNRSGHASEVLRNVQARHTELLNIERQIRDLMDLMQYLSTQVVEQSAMVQQAAQKAEETTDHLDNANVQLGKGVDHARRRRRLKWWCALVVFLIVLAIALGVGLGIALTNQNKNKT
;
A
#
# COMPACT_ATOMS: atom_id res chain seq x y z
N MET A 1 45.67 43.62 -52.45
CA MET A 1 44.41 43.04 -52.95
C MET A 1 43.37 43.29 -51.87
N SER A 2 42.42 44.19 -52.15
CA SER A 2 41.43 44.73 -51.22
C SER A 2 40.12 43.95 -51.38
N TYR A 3 39.51 43.50 -50.30
CA TYR A 3 38.18 42.89 -50.31
C TYR A 3 37.23 43.80 -49.53
N ASN A 4 36.29 44.41 -50.25
CA ASN A 4 35.19 45.17 -49.69
C ASN A 4 33.91 44.29 -49.72
N PRO A 5 33.11 44.25 -48.64
CA PRO A 5 31.87 43.50 -48.53
C PRO A 5 30.67 44.32 -49.04
N TYR A 6 29.52 43.64 -49.20
CA TYR A 6 28.14 44.11 -49.51
C TYR A 6 27.56 43.70 -50.88
N GLY A 7 26.36 43.10 -50.78
CA GLY A 7 25.41 42.80 -51.87
C GLY A 7 24.97 41.34 -51.76
N GLN A 8 23.71 40.96 -51.51
CA GLN A 8 22.43 41.65 -51.54
C GLN A 8 21.39 40.65 -50.96
N ALA A 9 20.37 41.13 -50.25
CA ALA A 9 19.14 40.39 -49.91
C ALA A 9 17.95 41.09 -50.60
N PRO A 10 16.70 40.66 -50.38
CA PRO A 10 15.99 39.52 -50.99
C PRO A 10 14.82 40.00 -51.89
N ASN A 11 14.20 39.12 -52.69
CA ASN A 11 12.95 39.42 -53.40
C ASN A 11 11.89 38.33 -53.20
N ALA A 12 10.64 38.77 -53.32
CA ALA A 12 9.39 38.27 -52.74
C ALA A 12 8.51 37.42 -53.69
N GLU A 13 7.27 37.18 -53.23
CA GLU A 13 6.05 36.67 -53.92
C GLU A 13 5.83 35.15 -53.96
N ALA A 14 4.63 34.59 -53.77
CA ALA A 14 3.29 35.07 -53.39
C ALA A 14 2.45 33.84 -52.98
N GLY A 15 1.42 34.02 -52.14
CA GLY A 15 0.52 32.96 -51.71
C GLY A 15 -0.72 32.77 -52.58
N TYR A 16 -1.40 31.64 -52.40
CA TYR A 16 -2.85 31.45 -52.60
C TYR A 16 -3.33 30.30 -51.72
N GLY A 17 -4.47 30.50 -51.05
CA GLY A 17 -5.25 29.44 -50.41
C GLY A 17 -6.55 29.19 -51.17
N TYR A 18 -7.10 27.98 -51.03
CA TYR A 18 -8.52 27.65 -51.16
C TYR A 18 -8.79 26.37 -50.35
N GLY A 19 -9.88 26.34 -49.59
CA GLY A 19 -10.38 25.13 -48.92
C GLY A 19 -11.42 24.39 -49.75
N GLN A 20 -11.78 23.17 -49.35
CA GLN A 20 -13.15 22.69 -49.05
C GLN A 20 -13.15 21.18 -48.70
N GLN A 21 -14.11 20.80 -47.87
CA GLN A 21 -14.39 19.49 -47.23
C GLN A 21 -14.68 18.33 -48.22
N VAL A 22 -14.62 17.07 -47.75
CA VAL A 22 -15.78 16.17 -47.49
C VAL A 22 -15.36 14.69 -47.21
N SER A 23 -15.94 14.15 -46.11
CA SER A 23 -16.36 12.77 -45.73
C SER A 23 -15.43 11.53 -45.65
N HIS A 24 -15.47 10.94 -44.44
CA HIS A 24 -15.68 9.52 -44.05
C HIS A 24 -14.93 8.38 -44.77
N GLU A 25 -14.22 7.54 -44.00
CA GLU A 25 -14.66 6.17 -43.65
C GLU A 25 -13.76 5.56 -42.54
N LEU A 26 -14.37 4.86 -41.59
CA LEU A 26 -13.74 4.12 -40.48
C LEU A 26 -13.69 2.64 -40.85
N GLU A 27 -12.50 2.03 -40.92
CA GLU A 27 -12.36 0.57 -41.07
C GLU A 27 -12.20 -0.14 -39.71
N PRO A 28 -12.94 -1.24 -39.46
CA PRO A 28 -12.87 -2.00 -38.21
C PRO A 28 -11.91 -3.21 -38.32
N TYR A 29 -11.14 -3.46 -37.25
CA TYR A 29 -10.32 -4.66 -37.10
C TYR A 29 -11.17 -5.87 -36.65
N GLY A 30 -11.29 -6.88 -37.52
CA GLY A 30 -11.94 -8.17 -37.24
C GLY A 30 -10.95 -9.35 -37.26
N GLN A 31 -11.15 -10.27 -36.33
CA GLN A 31 -10.43 -11.55 -36.10
C GLN A 31 -10.58 -12.57 -37.25
N PRO A 32 -9.63 -13.50 -37.47
CA PRO A 32 -9.89 -14.71 -38.24
C PRO A 32 -10.13 -15.93 -37.34
N TYR A 33 -11.28 -16.58 -37.56
CA TYR A 33 -11.68 -17.87 -36.99
C TYR A 33 -11.06 -19.03 -37.79
N ASN A 34 -10.57 -20.06 -37.11
CA ASN A 34 -10.05 -21.30 -37.69
C ASN A 34 -11.15 -22.37 -37.78
N SER A 35 -11.26 -23.05 -38.92
CA SER A 35 -12.31 -24.01 -39.27
C SER A 35 -11.85 -25.46 -39.12
N GLN A 36 -12.68 -26.34 -38.54
CA GLN A 36 -12.55 -27.80 -38.62
C GLN A 36 -13.90 -28.47 -38.95
N PRO A 37 -13.89 -29.63 -39.63
CA PRO A 37 -15.02 -30.08 -40.46
C PRO A 37 -15.98 -31.04 -39.77
N TYR A 38 -17.20 -31.08 -40.34
CA TYR A 38 -18.36 -31.89 -39.97
C TYR A 38 -18.22 -33.38 -40.36
N SER A 39 -18.78 -34.27 -39.54
CA SER A 39 -19.23 -35.61 -39.95
C SER A 39 -20.64 -35.89 -39.38
N GLN A 40 -21.42 -36.67 -40.13
CA GLN A 40 -22.89 -36.75 -40.09
C GLN A 40 -23.44 -37.94 -39.26
N GLN A 41 -24.53 -37.69 -38.51
CA GLN A 41 -25.77 -38.49 -38.26
C GLN A 41 -25.70 -39.94 -37.66
N PRO A 42 -26.79 -40.53 -37.06
CA PRO A 42 -28.22 -40.21 -37.24
C PRO A 42 -29.13 -40.17 -35.99
N HIS A 43 -30.39 -39.78 -36.25
CA HIS A 43 -31.56 -39.59 -35.37
C HIS A 43 -32.05 -40.82 -34.59
N GLY A 44 -32.62 -40.57 -33.39
CA GLY A 44 -33.52 -41.44 -32.63
C GLY A 44 -34.45 -40.62 -31.70
N THR A 45 -35.72 -41.02 -31.62
CA THR A 45 -36.94 -40.34 -31.09
C THR A 45 -37.01 -40.10 -29.57
N PRO A 46 -37.96 -39.26 -29.06
CA PRO A 46 -37.96 -38.79 -27.67
C PRO A 46 -38.73 -39.71 -26.72
N GLN A 47 -38.20 -39.95 -25.52
CA GLN A 47 -38.97 -40.49 -24.39
C GLN A 47 -38.66 -39.72 -23.09
N GLN A 48 -39.75 -39.27 -22.47
CA GLN A 48 -39.81 -38.64 -21.15
C GLN A 48 -39.33 -39.58 -20.05
N SER A 49 -38.52 -39.05 -19.14
CA SER A 49 -38.48 -39.49 -17.75
C SER A 49 -38.07 -38.33 -16.85
N HIS A 50 -39.01 -37.85 -16.05
CA HIS A 50 -38.77 -36.89 -14.98
C HIS A 50 -37.92 -37.53 -13.89
N GLN A 51 -36.73 -36.98 -13.61
CA GLN A 51 -35.95 -37.33 -12.43
C GLN A 51 -35.61 -36.05 -11.66
N TYR A 52 -36.08 -35.99 -10.42
CA TYR A 52 -35.82 -34.92 -9.46
C TYR A 52 -34.32 -34.79 -9.19
N GLY A 53 -33.70 -33.75 -9.74
CA GLY A 53 -32.38 -33.27 -9.34
C GLY A 53 -32.53 -32.16 -8.31
N SER A 54 -31.86 -32.32 -7.17
CA SER A 54 -31.70 -31.30 -6.13
C SER A 54 -31.14 -29.99 -6.73
N PRO A 55 -31.58 -28.81 -6.27
CA PRO A 55 -31.00 -27.56 -6.74
C PRO A 55 -29.59 -27.43 -6.18
N GLN A 56 -28.58 -27.67 -7.04
CA GLN A 56 -27.25 -27.16 -6.79
C GLN A 56 -27.35 -25.64 -6.75
N GLN A 57 -27.09 -25.06 -5.58
CA GLN A 57 -26.82 -23.63 -5.42
C GLN A 57 -25.55 -23.30 -6.20
N GLN A 58 -25.70 -23.00 -7.49
CA GLN A 58 -24.70 -22.26 -8.24
C GLN A 58 -24.73 -20.82 -7.71
N SER A 59 -23.87 -20.57 -6.71
CA SER A 59 -23.53 -19.22 -6.32
C SER A 59 -22.88 -18.54 -7.53
N TYR A 60 -23.57 -17.57 -8.10
CA TYR A 60 -23.06 -16.74 -9.19
C TYR A 60 -21.87 -15.94 -8.66
N ASN A 61 -20.65 -16.43 -8.87
CA ASN A 61 -19.43 -15.67 -8.68
C ASN A 61 -19.20 -14.78 -9.90
N MET A 62 -20.10 -13.82 -10.14
CA MET A 62 -19.97 -12.79 -11.18
C MET A 62 -19.68 -11.45 -10.52
N GLN A 63 -18.44 -11.29 -10.02
CA GLN A 63 -17.82 -9.98 -9.75
C GLN A 63 -16.30 -10.04 -9.50
N SER A 64 -15.67 -11.22 -9.45
CA SER A 64 -14.25 -11.38 -9.05
C SER A 64 -13.21 -11.23 -10.17
N ALA A 65 -13.57 -10.77 -11.38
CA ALA A 65 -12.63 -10.74 -12.51
C ALA A 65 -11.44 -9.77 -12.33
N ASN A 66 -11.43 -8.92 -11.30
CA ASN A 66 -10.44 -7.85 -11.09
C ASN A 66 -9.70 -7.89 -9.73
N VAL A 67 -9.82 -8.98 -8.96
CA VAL A 67 -9.13 -9.13 -7.67
C VAL A 67 -8.05 -10.20 -7.79
N LEU A 68 -6.82 -9.89 -7.37
CA LEU A 68 -5.71 -10.85 -7.48
C LEU A 68 -5.94 -12.04 -6.54
N PRO A 69 -5.59 -13.27 -6.95
CA PRO A 69 -5.46 -14.38 -6.01
C PRO A 69 -4.53 -14.02 -4.86
N THR A 70 -4.81 -14.51 -3.64
CA THR A 70 -4.00 -14.22 -2.44
C THR A 70 -2.52 -14.55 -2.64
N ALA A 71 -2.20 -15.66 -3.32
CA ALA A 71 -0.83 -16.05 -3.61
C ALA A 71 -0.09 -15.00 -4.46
N ASP A 72 -0.74 -14.51 -5.52
CA ASP A 72 -0.18 -13.50 -6.42
C ASP A 72 -0.02 -12.15 -5.71
N PHE A 73 -0.98 -11.78 -4.86
CA PHE A 73 -0.88 -10.59 -4.02
C PHE A 73 0.35 -10.67 -3.09
N LEU A 74 0.53 -11.78 -2.38
CA LEU A 74 1.68 -11.97 -1.47
C LEU A 74 3.02 -12.04 -2.22
N SER A 75 3.02 -12.59 -3.44
CA SER A 75 4.19 -12.58 -4.32
C SER A 75 4.59 -11.14 -4.67
N ARG A 76 3.62 -10.29 -5.07
CA ARG A 76 3.85 -8.87 -5.34
C ARG A 76 4.35 -8.11 -4.12
N VAL A 77 3.76 -8.37 -2.94
CA VAL A 77 4.23 -7.78 -1.66
C VAL A 77 5.71 -8.13 -1.43
N SER A 78 6.10 -9.39 -1.65
CA SER A 78 7.48 -9.83 -1.50
C SER A 78 8.42 -9.16 -2.51
N GLY A 79 7.98 -8.99 -3.76
CA GLY A 79 8.72 -8.26 -4.79
C GLY A 79 8.97 -6.80 -4.40
N ILE A 80 7.94 -6.10 -3.93
CA ILE A 80 8.07 -4.70 -3.49
C ILE A 80 9.04 -4.59 -2.30
N ARG A 81 9.01 -5.55 -1.37
CA ARG A 81 10.00 -5.58 -0.26
C ARG A 81 11.42 -5.73 -0.74
N GLU A 82 11.67 -6.51 -1.79
CA GLU A 82 12.99 -6.60 -2.38
C GLU A 82 13.39 -5.29 -3.08
N ASP A 83 12.44 -4.68 -3.80
CA ASP A 83 12.65 -3.36 -4.41
C ASP A 83 12.99 -2.28 -3.37
N MET A 84 12.35 -2.30 -2.19
CA MET A 84 12.67 -1.41 -1.07
C MET A 84 14.05 -1.68 -0.46
N ARG A 85 14.49 -2.94 -0.37
CA ARG A 85 15.86 -3.26 0.08
C ARG A 85 16.90 -2.76 -0.90
N GLU A 86 16.64 -2.88 -2.20
CA GLU A 86 17.51 -2.32 -3.22
C GLU A 86 17.54 -0.79 -3.14
N LEU A 87 16.38 -0.15 -2.95
CA LEU A 87 16.29 1.29 -2.70
C LEU A 87 17.18 1.70 -1.52
N SER A 88 17.10 0.98 -0.39
CA SER A 88 17.92 1.30 0.79
C SER A 88 19.42 1.27 0.50
N LYS A 89 19.89 0.27 -0.27
CA LYS A 89 21.29 0.21 -0.71
C LYS A 89 21.67 1.39 -1.59
N ARG A 90 20.80 1.77 -2.54
CA ARG A 90 21.03 2.92 -3.41
C ARG A 90 21.10 4.23 -2.63
N VAL A 91 20.28 4.38 -1.58
CA VAL A 91 20.36 5.53 -0.66
C VAL A 91 21.72 5.58 0.04
N ASP A 92 22.21 4.44 0.54
CA ASP A 92 23.54 4.38 1.16
C ASP A 92 24.67 4.70 0.15
N ASP A 93 24.53 4.28 -1.11
CA ASP A 93 25.47 4.61 -2.19
C ASP A 93 25.41 6.11 -2.56
N ILE A 94 24.21 6.71 -2.60
CA ILE A 94 24.00 8.16 -2.80
C ILE A 94 24.72 8.95 -1.69
N VAL A 95 24.59 8.52 -0.44
CA VAL A 95 25.29 9.12 0.71
C VAL A 95 26.81 9.09 0.51
N GLN A 96 27.37 7.96 0.07
CA GLN A 96 28.80 7.86 -0.21
C GLN A 96 29.23 8.77 -1.36
N LEU A 97 28.42 8.85 -2.42
CA LEU A 97 28.68 9.71 -3.57
C LEU A 97 28.59 11.20 -3.19
N HIS A 98 27.66 11.61 -2.33
CA HIS A 98 27.64 12.98 -1.81
C HIS A 98 28.91 13.32 -1.03
N GLN A 99 29.37 12.42 -0.14
CA GLN A 99 30.61 12.63 0.60
C GLN A 99 31.82 12.76 -0.33
N ARG A 100 31.89 11.91 -1.37
CA ARG A 100 32.95 11.99 -2.38
C ARG A 100 32.84 13.25 -3.23
N ALA A 101 31.64 13.63 -3.64
CA ALA A 101 31.38 14.85 -4.39
C ALA A 101 31.79 16.09 -3.60
N LEU A 102 31.57 16.14 -2.28
CA LEU A 102 31.98 17.23 -1.40
C LEU A 102 33.51 17.37 -1.25
N THR A 103 34.22 16.25 -1.20
CA THR A 103 35.65 16.19 -0.88
C THR A 103 36.57 16.22 -2.10
N SER A 104 36.08 15.76 -3.26
CA SER A 104 36.83 15.74 -4.51
C SER A 104 36.39 16.85 -5.46
N SER A 105 37.32 17.33 -6.29
CA SER A 105 37.02 18.16 -7.46
C SER A 105 36.74 17.32 -8.71
N ASP A 106 36.68 15.99 -8.55
CA ASP A 106 36.47 15.01 -9.61
C ASP A 106 35.00 15.04 -10.08
N GLY A 107 34.79 15.46 -11.33
CA GLY A 107 33.47 15.51 -11.95
C GLY A 107 32.79 14.14 -12.08
N SER A 108 33.55 13.04 -12.07
CA SER A 108 32.98 11.70 -12.24
C SER A 108 32.08 11.27 -11.07
N ALA A 109 32.39 11.72 -9.85
CA ALA A 109 31.56 11.44 -8.68
C ALA A 109 30.19 12.14 -8.77
N ARG A 110 30.15 13.34 -9.35
CA ARG A 110 28.94 14.13 -9.55
C ARG A 110 28.04 13.51 -10.61
N GLU A 111 28.63 13.09 -11.72
CA GLU A 111 27.89 12.44 -12.80
C GLU A 111 27.30 11.10 -12.34
N GLN A 112 28.05 10.32 -11.55
CA GLN A 112 27.55 9.09 -10.93
C GLN A 112 26.42 9.37 -9.94
N LEU A 113 26.55 10.43 -9.13
CA LEU A 113 25.52 10.85 -8.18
C LEU A 113 24.23 11.22 -8.93
N ASP A 114 24.30 12.09 -9.93
CA ASP A 114 23.14 12.53 -10.70
C ASP A 114 22.43 11.34 -11.38
N ALA A 115 23.21 10.42 -11.96
CA ALA A 115 22.66 9.21 -12.57
C ALA A 115 21.99 8.30 -11.52
N LEU A 116 22.62 8.06 -10.38
CA LEU A 116 22.08 7.20 -9.33
C LEU A 116 20.82 7.80 -8.70
N VAL A 117 20.79 9.11 -8.48
CA VAL A 117 19.62 9.85 -8.03
C VAL A 117 18.46 9.69 -9.03
N ALA A 118 18.72 9.91 -10.32
CA ALA A 118 17.68 9.76 -11.35
C ALA A 118 17.12 8.33 -11.40
N HIS A 119 17.99 7.32 -11.34
CA HIS A 119 17.57 5.91 -11.28
C HIS A 119 16.79 5.57 -9.99
N THR A 120 17.18 6.17 -8.86
CA THR A 120 16.49 6.03 -7.58
C THR A 120 15.11 6.64 -7.62
N GLN A 121 14.94 7.79 -8.30
CA GLN A 121 13.64 8.43 -8.46
C GLN A 121 12.67 7.58 -9.31
N ILE A 122 13.18 6.94 -10.36
CA ILE A 122 12.39 5.97 -11.14
C ILE A 122 11.96 4.79 -10.27
N LYS A 123 12.88 4.24 -9.44
CA LYS A 123 12.59 3.14 -8.52
C LYS A 123 11.52 3.54 -7.49
N ASN A 124 11.62 4.74 -6.90
CA ASN A 124 10.62 5.28 -5.98
C ASN A 124 9.23 5.36 -6.63
N THR A 125 9.17 5.89 -7.84
CA THR A 125 7.92 5.97 -8.62
C THR A 125 7.32 4.58 -8.86
N ALA A 126 8.15 3.61 -9.25
CA ALA A 126 7.70 2.24 -9.48
C ALA A 126 7.16 1.57 -8.20
N ILE A 127 7.87 1.69 -7.08
CA ILE A 127 7.44 1.16 -5.78
C ILE A 127 6.11 1.78 -5.36
N ARG A 128 5.97 3.11 -5.49
CA ARG A 128 4.73 3.84 -5.21
C ARG A 128 3.56 3.29 -6.03
N ASP A 129 3.74 3.12 -7.33
CA ASP A 129 2.68 2.67 -8.24
C ASP A 129 2.27 1.21 -7.97
N GLN A 130 3.23 0.35 -7.62
CA GLN A 130 2.97 -1.02 -7.20
C GLN A 130 2.18 -1.06 -5.88
N ILE A 131 2.57 -0.25 -4.88
CA ILE A 131 1.85 -0.12 -3.61
C ILE A 131 0.41 0.38 -3.84
N GLN A 132 0.23 1.36 -4.73
CA GLN A 132 -1.09 1.86 -5.12
C GLN A 132 -1.94 0.76 -5.79
N THR A 133 -1.33 -0.07 -6.63
CA THR A 133 -2.01 -1.20 -7.26
C THR A 133 -2.49 -2.22 -6.20
N LEU A 134 -1.65 -2.52 -5.20
CA LEU A 134 -2.03 -3.39 -4.09
C LEU A 134 -3.11 -2.80 -3.21
N LYS A 135 -3.09 -1.47 -2.98
CA LYS A 135 -4.18 -0.76 -2.29
C LYS A 135 -5.51 -0.99 -3.00
N GLY A 136 -5.55 -0.72 -4.31
CA GLY A 136 -6.77 -0.87 -5.10
C GLY A 136 -7.26 -2.32 -5.17
N ASP A 137 -6.35 -3.30 -5.20
CA ASP A 137 -6.73 -4.72 -5.11
C ASP A 137 -7.32 -5.07 -3.73
N ALA A 138 -6.71 -4.58 -2.65
CA ALA A 138 -7.23 -4.78 -1.30
C ALA A 138 -8.63 -4.15 -1.15
N GLU A 139 -8.88 -2.95 -1.66
CA GLU A 139 -10.18 -2.27 -1.61
C GLU A 139 -11.28 -3.00 -2.40
N ARG A 140 -10.92 -3.61 -3.53
CA ARG A 140 -11.85 -4.41 -4.35
C ARG A 140 -12.11 -5.81 -3.77
N THR A 141 -11.28 -6.27 -2.85
CA THR A 141 -11.41 -7.60 -2.25
C THR A 141 -12.60 -7.62 -1.30
N SER A 142 -13.60 -8.46 -1.60
CA SER A 142 -14.81 -8.59 -0.78
C SER A 142 -14.96 -9.94 -0.07
N ASP A 143 -13.98 -10.83 -0.22
CA ASP A 143 -13.97 -12.16 0.39
C ASP A 143 -13.19 -12.19 1.72
N GLY A 144 -13.04 -13.39 2.31
CA GLY A 144 -12.31 -13.58 3.56
C GLY A 144 -10.81 -13.20 3.51
N SER A 145 -10.24 -12.94 2.31
CA SER A 145 -8.85 -12.53 2.16
C SER A 145 -8.63 -11.02 2.37
N PHE A 146 -9.71 -10.22 2.40
CA PHE A 146 -9.65 -8.76 2.57
C PHE A 146 -8.77 -8.33 3.76
N GLY A 147 -9.01 -8.89 4.95
CA GLY A 147 -8.28 -8.52 6.16
C GLY A 147 -6.79 -8.87 6.10
N LEU A 148 -6.41 -9.94 5.38
CA LEU A 148 -5.00 -10.27 5.14
C LEU A 148 -4.38 -9.24 4.19
N LYS A 149 -5.00 -8.99 3.03
CA LYS A 149 -4.48 -8.05 2.04
C LYS A 149 -4.34 -6.64 2.59
N LYS A 150 -5.34 -6.16 3.35
CA LYS A 150 -5.30 -4.87 4.03
C LYS A 150 -4.11 -4.76 4.98
N ARG A 151 -3.90 -5.72 5.87
CA ARG A 151 -2.76 -5.71 6.81
C ARG A 151 -1.40 -5.75 6.11
N GLN A 152 -1.27 -6.54 5.05
CA GLN A 152 -0.04 -6.60 4.26
C GLN A 152 0.25 -5.28 3.56
N PHE A 153 -0.77 -4.65 2.96
CA PHE A 153 -0.64 -3.30 2.39
C PHE A 153 -0.23 -2.28 3.46
N GLU A 154 -0.90 -2.25 4.62
CA GLU A 154 -0.60 -1.28 5.68
C GLU A 154 0.83 -1.44 6.23
N SER A 155 1.29 -2.69 6.42
CA SER A 155 2.67 -2.99 6.78
C SER A 155 3.65 -2.47 5.73
N LEU A 156 3.39 -2.77 4.45
CA LEU A 156 4.24 -2.36 3.34
C LEU A 156 4.30 -0.83 3.19
N ASN A 157 3.17 -0.14 3.31
CA ASN A 157 3.09 1.31 3.25
C ASN A 157 3.86 1.96 4.40
N LYS A 158 3.81 1.36 5.60
CA LYS A 158 4.60 1.81 6.75
C LYS A 158 6.10 1.59 6.53
N GLU A 159 6.51 0.40 6.12
CA GLU A 159 7.91 0.06 5.79
C GLU A 159 8.47 1.05 4.76
N TYR A 160 7.70 1.35 3.70
CA TYR A 160 8.13 2.29 2.67
C TYR A 160 8.24 3.73 3.18
N LYS A 161 7.28 4.17 4.01
CA LYS A 161 7.32 5.49 4.65
C LYS A 161 8.57 5.64 5.52
N ASP A 162 8.93 4.62 6.28
CA ASP A 162 10.11 4.64 7.14
C ASP A 162 11.41 4.76 6.30
N GLU A 163 11.49 4.07 5.15
CA GLU A 163 12.63 4.17 4.22
C GLU A 163 12.73 5.55 3.57
N ILE A 164 11.62 6.12 3.08
CA ILE A 164 11.59 7.48 2.53
C ILE A 164 11.96 8.52 3.59
N GLN A 165 11.53 8.32 4.84
CA GLN A 165 11.91 9.21 5.93
C GLN A 165 13.40 9.10 6.27
N LYS A 166 14.01 7.91 6.17
CA LYS A 166 15.47 7.75 6.27
C LYS A 166 16.14 8.57 5.16
N TYR A 167 15.74 8.35 3.91
CA TYR A 167 16.34 9.04 2.78
C TYR A 167 16.22 10.58 2.89
N LEU A 168 15.05 11.08 3.27
CA LEU A 168 14.82 12.51 3.50
C LEU A 168 15.78 13.11 4.53
N ARG A 169 16.09 12.38 5.62
CA ARG A 169 17.05 12.85 6.64
C ARG A 169 18.47 12.95 6.08
N GLU A 170 18.90 11.96 5.30
CA GLU A 170 20.22 11.98 4.66
C GLU A 170 20.35 13.18 3.70
N GLU A 171 19.36 13.39 2.83
CA GLU A 171 19.33 14.54 1.92
C GLU A 171 19.36 15.89 2.66
N GLN A 172 18.60 16.01 3.75
CA GLN A 172 18.61 17.22 4.60
C GLN A 172 19.98 17.46 5.23
N GLU A 173 20.65 16.41 5.71
CA GLU A 173 22.00 16.53 6.25
C GLU A 173 22.99 17.02 5.19
N TYR A 174 22.94 16.44 3.98
CA TYR A 174 23.84 16.86 2.91
C TYR A 174 23.53 18.26 2.41
N ARG A 175 22.25 18.67 2.34
CA ARG A 175 21.86 20.06 2.06
C ARG A 175 22.63 21.03 2.96
N GLU A 176 22.66 20.80 4.27
CA GLU A 176 23.40 21.65 5.20
C GLU A 176 24.91 21.60 4.95
N ARG A 177 25.48 20.41 4.70
CA ARG A 177 26.90 20.27 4.37
C ARG A 177 27.30 21.04 3.10
N TYR A 178 26.46 21.06 2.06
CA TYR A 178 26.70 21.85 0.85
C TYR A 178 26.62 23.36 1.15
N ARG A 179 25.61 23.80 1.90
CA ARG A 179 25.50 25.20 2.36
C ARG A 179 26.75 25.62 3.11
N GLU A 180 27.24 24.81 4.04
CA GLU A 180 28.46 25.11 4.78
C GLU A 180 29.70 25.20 3.87
N GLN A 181 29.83 24.31 2.88
CA GLN A 181 30.96 24.39 1.94
C GLN A 181 30.92 25.65 1.09
N ILE A 182 29.74 26.06 0.62
CA ILE A 182 29.56 27.33 -0.10
C ILE A 182 30.02 28.49 0.78
N ALA A 183 29.58 28.52 2.04
CA ALA A 183 29.96 29.55 2.99
C ALA A 183 31.48 29.58 3.27
N ARG A 184 32.11 28.41 3.43
CA ARG A 184 33.57 28.31 3.62
C ARG A 184 34.33 28.83 2.40
N GLN A 185 33.96 28.39 1.21
CA GLN A 185 34.62 28.80 -0.04
C GLN A 185 34.42 30.30 -0.32
N TYR A 186 33.23 30.83 -0.03
CA TYR A 186 32.95 32.26 -0.16
C TYR A 186 33.85 33.11 0.76
N ARG A 187 34.05 32.69 2.02
CA ARG A 187 34.96 33.37 2.96
C ARG A 187 36.43 33.32 2.54
N ILE A 188 36.87 32.28 1.81
CA ILE A 188 38.24 32.22 1.27
C ILE A 188 38.45 33.34 0.24
N VAL A 189 37.44 33.61 -0.60
CA VAL A 189 37.50 34.68 -1.62
C VAL A 189 37.31 36.06 -1.00
N ASN A 190 36.42 36.17 -0.01
CA ASN A 190 36.08 37.40 0.69
C ASN A 190 36.32 37.26 2.21
N PRO A 191 37.56 37.37 2.70
CA PRO A 191 37.89 37.15 4.12
C PRO A 191 37.23 38.13 5.09
N SER A 192 36.85 39.32 4.61
CA SER A 192 36.19 40.36 5.39
C SER A 192 34.66 40.31 5.30
N ALA A 193 34.08 39.28 4.68
CA ALA A 193 32.63 39.15 4.54
C ALA A 193 31.95 39.00 5.91
N THR A 194 30.87 39.75 6.10
CA THR A 194 29.98 39.64 7.25
C THR A 194 29.15 38.36 7.18
N GLU A 195 28.60 37.91 8.33
CA GLU A 195 27.76 36.70 8.35
C GLU A 195 26.52 36.85 7.47
N ALA A 196 25.95 38.06 7.37
CA ALA A 196 24.83 38.35 6.50
C ALA A 196 25.17 38.18 5.01
N GLU A 197 26.36 38.62 4.59
CA GLU A 197 26.84 38.43 3.21
C GLU A 197 27.12 36.95 2.91
N VAL A 198 27.59 36.19 3.89
CA VAL A 198 27.81 34.75 3.73
C VAL A 198 26.48 33.99 3.61
N GLN A 199 25.48 34.32 4.43
CA GLN A 199 24.13 33.76 4.30
C GLN A 199 23.52 34.09 2.94
N GLN A 200 23.63 35.36 2.51
CA GLN A 200 23.19 35.77 1.18
C GLN A 200 23.91 34.97 0.08
N ALA A 201 25.21 34.70 0.24
CA ALA A 201 25.95 33.84 -0.67
C ALA A 201 25.47 32.38 -0.65
N GLN A 202 24.98 31.84 0.46
CA GLN A 202 24.41 30.47 0.47
C GLN A 202 23.10 30.38 -0.31
N ASP A 203 22.31 31.45 -0.31
CA ASP A 203 21.00 31.53 -0.98
C ASP A 203 21.06 32.19 -2.37
N ALA A 204 22.22 32.68 -2.78
CA ALA A 204 22.41 33.37 -4.04
C ALA A 204 22.36 32.39 -5.22
N ASP A 205 21.73 32.81 -6.31
CA ASP A 205 21.77 32.07 -7.57
C ASP A 205 23.15 32.22 -8.23
N TRP A 206 24.08 31.34 -7.87
CA TRP A 206 25.41 31.28 -8.47
C TRP A 206 25.42 30.85 -9.94
N GLY A 207 24.29 30.38 -10.47
CA GLY A 207 24.09 30.15 -11.90
C GLY A 207 23.94 31.45 -12.68
N ASN A 208 23.61 32.56 -12.01
CA ASN A 208 23.53 33.87 -12.61
C ASN A 208 24.92 34.49 -12.78
N GLU A 209 25.33 34.65 -14.04
CA GLU A 209 26.61 35.27 -14.42
C GLU A 209 26.82 36.65 -13.76
N GLY A 210 25.75 37.43 -13.55
CA GLY A 210 25.84 38.74 -12.88
C GLY A 210 26.26 38.64 -11.41
N VAL A 211 25.81 37.62 -10.69
CA VAL A 211 26.19 37.35 -9.29
C VAL A 211 27.65 36.92 -9.22
N PHE A 212 28.05 36.00 -10.10
CA PHE A 212 29.43 35.52 -10.21
C PHE A 212 30.41 36.65 -10.52
N GLN A 213 30.10 37.48 -11.53
CA GLN A 213 30.95 38.62 -11.92
C GLN A 213 31.02 39.68 -10.83
N THR A 214 29.96 39.87 -10.04
CA THR A 214 29.97 40.80 -8.90
C THR A 214 30.87 40.28 -7.78
N ALA A 215 30.81 38.98 -7.47
CA ALA A 215 31.70 38.34 -6.51
C ALA A 215 33.17 38.33 -6.98
N LEU A 216 33.44 38.30 -8.28
CA LEU A 216 34.79 38.37 -8.84
C LEU A 216 35.36 39.81 -8.84
N LYS A 217 34.49 40.83 -8.87
CA LYS A 217 34.91 42.24 -8.83
C LYS A 217 35.55 42.62 -7.50
N SER A 218 35.14 42.02 -6.38
CA SER A 218 35.77 42.26 -5.07
C SER A 218 37.17 41.66 -4.98
N ASN A 219 37.46 40.58 -5.72
CA ASN A 219 38.77 39.93 -5.69
C ASN A 219 39.08 39.23 -7.03
N ARG A 220 39.80 39.92 -7.93
CA ARG A 220 40.07 39.46 -9.32
C ARG A 220 41.25 38.50 -9.48
N SER A 221 41.72 37.87 -8.40
CA SER A 221 42.85 36.93 -8.50
C SER A 221 42.45 35.64 -9.22
N GLY A 222 43.41 34.99 -9.92
CA GLY A 222 43.16 33.70 -10.57
C GLY A 222 42.70 32.61 -9.58
N HIS A 223 43.18 32.69 -8.34
CA HIS A 223 42.75 31.85 -7.23
C HIS A 223 41.28 32.07 -6.86
N ALA A 224 40.83 33.33 -6.79
CA ALA A 224 39.42 33.66 -6.51
C ALA A 224 38.47 33.11 -7.59
N SER A 225 38.88 33.15 -8.87
CA SER A 225 38.08 32.61 -9.97
C SER A 225 37.86 31.09 -9.85
N GLU A 226 38.88 30.34 -9.42
CA GLU A 226 38.76 28.90 -9.21
C GLU A 226 37.84 28.55 -8.02
N VAL A 227 38.01 29.27 -6.90
CA VAL A 227 37.17 29.06 -5.72
C VAL A 227 35.71 29.38 -6.02
N LEU A 228 35.42 30.46 -6.76
CA LEU A 228 34.04 30.79 -7.14
C LEU A 228 33.44 29.77 -8.11
N ARG A 229 34.23 29.15 -9.01
CA ARG A 229 33.75 28.02 -9.83
C ARG A 229 33.35 26.83 -8.97
N ASN A 230 34.11 26.55 -7.91
CA ASN A 230 33.74 25.51 -6.95
C ASN A 230 32.45 25.86 -6.20
N VAL A 231 32.26 27.13 -5.83
CA VAL A 231 31.01 27.61 -5.21
C VAL A 231 29.82 27.36 -6.15
N GLN A 232 29.95 27.72 -7.42
CA GLN A 232 28.90 27.50 -8.43
C GLN A 232 28.56 26.01 -8.58
N ALA A 233 29.57 25.12 -8.61
CA ALA A 233 29.34 23.68 -8.67
C ALA A 233 28.60 23.17 -7.42
N ARG A 234 28.99 23.63 -6.22
CA ARG A 234 28.34 23.27 -4.95
C ARG A 234 26.91 23.80 -4.87
N HIS A 235 26.65 24.98 -5.41
CA HIS A 235 25.31 25.55 -5.48
C HIS A 235 24.41 24.74 -6.43
N THR A 236 24.94 24.27 -7.56
CA THR A 236 24.18 23.38 -8.46
C THR A 236 23.79 22.08 -7.75
N GLU A 237 24.71 21.48 -7.00
CA GLU A 237 24.44 20.29 -6.18
C GLU A 237 23.39 20.56 -5.09
N LEU A 238 23.48 21.73 -4.43
CA LEU A 238 22.49 22.16 -3.44
C LEU A 238 21.08 22.25 -4.05
N LEU A 239 20.93 22.87 -5.22
CA LEU A 239 19.64 22.96 -5.92
C LEU A 239 19.07 21.58 -6.27
N ASN A 240 19.93 20.66 -6.69
CA ASN A 240 19.52 19.28 -6.99
C ASN A 240 18.98 18.58 -5.73
N ILE A 241 19.67 18.70 -4.59
CA ILE A 241 19.20 18.16 -3.30
C ILE A 241 17.88 18.81 -2.88
N GLU A 242 17.73 20.12 -3.01
CA GLU A 242 16.46 20.76 -2.66
C GLU A 242 15.31 20.25 -3.53
N ARG A 243 15.55 19.96 -4.80
CA ARG A 243 14.54 19.36 -5.68
C ARG A 243 14.20 17.93 -5.21
N GLN A 244 15.21 17.12 -4.88
CA GLN A 244 15.01 15.77 -4.32
C GLN A 244 14.23 15.79 -3.00
N ILE A 245 14.55 16.70 -2.08
CA ILE A 245 13.83 16.86 -0.81
C ILE A 245 12.35 17.16 -1.07
N ARG A 246 12.02 18.05 -2.02
CA ARG A 246 10.63 18.36 -2.37
C ARG A 246 9.91 17.11 -2.89
N ASP A 247 10.53 16.38 -3.82
CA ASP A 247 9.96 15.15 -4.38
C ASP A 247 9.73 14.07 -3.29
N LEU A 248 10.67 13.90 -2.35
CA LEU A 248 10.53 12.97 -1.23
C LEU A 248 9.44 13.40 -0.25
N MET A 249 9.27 14.71 -0.01
CA MET A 249 8.19 15.24 0.83
C MET A 249 6.82 15.00 0.21
N ASP A 250 6.67 15.23 -1.09
CA ASP A 250 5.44 14.97 -1.84
C ASP A 250 5.08 13.48 -1.78
N LEU A 251 6.08 12.60 -1.96
CA LEU A 251 5.90 11.16 -1.80
C LEU A 251 5.50 10.78 -0.36
N MET A 252 6.13 11.35 0.66
CA MET A 252 5.78 11.09 2.06
C MET A 252 4.35 11.53 2.39
N GLN A 253 3.92 12.67 1.86
CA GLN A 253 2.53 13.13 1.99
C GLN A 253 1.56 12.18 1.30
N TYR A 254 1.90 11.74 0.09
CA TYR A 254 1.13 10.72 -0.62
C TYR A 254 0.95 9.45 0.23
N LEU A 255 2.04 8.88 0.77
CA LEU A 255 2.00 7.66 1.59
C LEU A 255 1.20 7.84 2.89
N SER A 256 1.26 9.03 3.48
CA SER A 256 0.56 9.34 4.74
C SER A 256 -0.96 9.48 4.59
N THR A 257 -1.45 9.72 3.37
CA THR A 257 -2.88 9.83 3.07
C THR A 257 -3.50 8.51 2.59
N GLN A 258 -2.69 7.47 2.38
CA GLN A 258 -3.20 6.19 1.92
C GLN A 258 -3.84 5.38 3.06
N VAL A 259 -5.16 5.21 2.99
CA VAL A 259 -5.93 4.31 3.85
C VAL A 259 -6.75 3.37 2.95
N VAL A 260 -6.76 2.08 3.27
CA VAL A 260 -7.64 1.10 2.61
C VAL A 260 -9.03 1.19 3.23
N GLU A 261 -9.98 1.69 2.43
CA GLU A 261 -11.39 1.74 2.80
C GLU A 261 -12.02 0.33 2.71
N GLN A 262 -12.91 0.01 3.66
CA GLN A 262 -13.68 -1.24 3.59
C GLN A 262 -14.83 -1.09 2.61
N SER A 263 -14.95 -1.99 1.62
CA SER A 263 -16.10 -1.99 0.72
C SER A 263 -17.40 -2.31 1.48
N ALA A 264 -18.51 -1.71 1.06
CA ALA A 264 -19.82 -1.87 1.72
C ALA A 264 -20.29 -3.34 1.80
N MET A 265 -19.86 -4.19 0.85
CA MET A 265 -20.16 -5.63 0.86
C MET A 265 -19.41 -6.38 1.98
N VAL A 266 -18.16 -6.01 2.28
CA VAL A 266 -17.40 -6.56 3.42
C VAL A 266 -18.01 -6.11 4.74
N GLN A 267 -18.49 -4.86 4.83
CA GLN A 267 -19.16 -4.36 6.03
C GLN A 267 -20.45 -5.15 6.31
N GLN A 268 -21.25 -5.46 5.28
CA GLN A 268 -22.44 -6.29 5.43
C GLN A 268 -22.12 -7.74 5.80
N ALA A 269 -21.04 -8.32 5.25
CA ALA A 269 -20.59 -9.66 5.64
C ALA A 269 -20.06 -9.70 7.08
N ALA A 270 -19.34 -8.66 7.51
CA ALA A 270 -18.89 -8.51 8.89
C ALA A 270 -20.06 -8.34 9.87
N GLN A 271 -21.03 -7.48 9.55
CA GLN A 271 -22.26 -7.32 10.33
C GLN A 271 -23.06 -8.62 10.40
N LYS A 272 -23.24 -9.33 9.28
CA LYS A 272 -23.94 -10.62 9.27
C LYS A 272 -23.17 -11.72 10.01
N ALA A 273 -21.84 -11.70 9.98
CA ALA A 273 -21.03 -12.63 10.75
C ALA A 273 -21.12 -12.33 12.26
N GLU A 274 -21.12 -11.05 12.65
CA GLU A 274 -21.31 -10.59 14.03
C GLU A 274 -22.72 -10.95 14.56
N GLU A 275 -23.76 -10.70 13.77
CA GLU A 275 -25.12 -11.15 14.06
C GLU A 275 -25.19 -12.69 14.21
N THR A 276 -24.47 -13.43 13.36
CA THR A 276 -24.41 -14.89 13.43
C THR A 276 -23.68 -15.37 14.69
N THR A 277 -22.59 -14.73 15.10
CA THR A 277 -21.90 -15.06 16.36
C THR A 277 -22.78 -14.75 17.58
N ASP A 278 -23.49 -13.63 17.57
CA ASP A 278 -24.44 -13.28 18.63
C ASP A 278 -25.61 -14.29 18.68
N HIS A 279 -26.08 -14.77 17.54
CA HIS A 279 -27.08 -15.83 17.48
C HIS A 279 -26.55 -17.17 17.99
N LEU A 280 -25.28 -17.52 17.75
CA LEU A 280 -24.65 -18.73 18.27
C LEU A 280 -24.43 -18.67 19.79
N ASP A 281 -24.01 -17.53 20.32
CA ASP A 281 -23.86 -17.34 21.76
C ASP A 281 -25.21 -17.40 22.47
N ASN A 282 -26.24 -16.75 21.90
CA ASN A 282 -27.61 -16.87 22.40
C ASN A 282 -28.16 -18.30 22.28
N ALA A 283 -27.83 -19.04 21.21
CA ALA A 283 -28.18 -20.45 21.06
C ALA A 283 -27.48 -21.33 22.11
N ASN A 284 -26.22 -21.07 22.41
CA ASN A 284 -25.46 -21.81 23.44
C ASN A 284 -26.05 -21.58 24.85
N VAL A 285 -26.49 -20.35 25.14
CA VAL A 285 -27.25 -20.04 26.37
C VAL A 285 -28.60 -20.78 26.43
N GLN A 286 -29.31 -20.88 25.30
CA GLN A 286 -30.57 -21.63 25.23
C GLN A 286 -30.36 -23.15 25.38
N LEU A 287 -29.28 -23.70 24.82
CA LEU A 287 -28.88 -25.10 25.01
C LEU A 287 -28.50 -25.38 26.47
N GLY A 288 -27.79 -24.46 27.13
CA GLY A 288 -27.48 -24.54 28.56
C GLY A 288 -28.74 -24.60 29.42
N LYS A 289 -29.71 -23.70 29.17
CA LYS A 289 -31.03 -23.74 29.85
C LYS A 289 -31.78 -25.04 29.58
N GLY A 290 -31.73 -25.56 28.34
CA GLY A 290 -32.35 -26.83 27.96
C GLY A 290 -31.75 -28.03 28.71
N VAL A 291 -30.43 -28.08 28.88
CA VAL A 291 -29.72 -29.11 29.65
C VAL A 291 -30.07 -29.03 31.14
N ASP A 292 -30.18 -27.83 31.69
CA ASP A 292 -30.57 -27.63 33.09
C ASP A 292 -32.02 -28.04 33.36
N HIS A 293 -32.95 -27.71 32.45
CA HIS A 293 -34.32 -28.21 32.51
C HIS A 293 -34.38 -29.74 32.43
N ALA A 294 -33.57 -30.38 31.58
CA ALA A 294 -33.48 -31.84 31.49
C ALA A 294 -32.91 -32.47 32.77
N ARG A 295 -31.86 -31.89 33.37
CA ARG A 295 -31.28 -32.34 34.64
C ARG A 295 -32.26 -32.18 35.80
N ARG A 296 -33.00 -31.07 35.86
CA ARG A 296 -34.01 -30.81 36.90
C ARG A 296 -35.15 -31.83 36.83
N ARG A 297 -35.61 -32.19 35.63
CA ARG A 297 -36.62 -33.25 35.41
C ARG A 297 -36.16 -34.61 35.95
N ARG A 298 -34.89 -34.97 35.80
CA ARG A 298 -34.35 -36.24 36.34
C ARG A 298 -34.30 -36.24 37.87
N ARG A 299 -33.92 -35.12 38.50
CA ARG A 299 -33.91 -35.00 39.98
C ARG A 299 -35.32 -35.07 40.57
N LEU A 300 -36.32 -34.48 39.90
CA LEU A 300 -37.72 -34.52 40.34
C LEU A 300 -38.32 -35.95 40.30
N LYS A 301 -37.90 -36.79 39.34
CA LYS A 301 -38.31 -38.22 39.30
C LYS A 301 -37.84 -38.98 40.54
N TRP A 302 -36.60 -38.74 40.98
CA TRP A 302 -36.04 -39.36 42.19
C TRP A 302 -36.73 -38.87 43.46
N TRP A 303 -37.04 -37.58 43.54
CA TRP A 303 -37.82 -37.04 44.66
C TRP A 303 -39.22 -37.64 44.74
N CYS A 304 -39.91 -37.79 43.61
CA CYS A 304 -41.22 -38.43 43.57
C CYS A 304 -41.15 -39.91 43.99
N ALA A 305 -40.14 -40.65 43.51
CA ALA A 305 -39.92 -42.04 43.93
C ALA A 305 -39.64 -42.18 45.44
N LEU A 306 -38.85 -41.26 46.01
CA LEU A 306 -38.56 -41.23 47.45
C LEU A 306 -39.84 -40.97 48.27
N VAL A 307 -40.67 -40.02 47.85
CA VAL A 307 -41.96 -39.72 48.52
C VAL A 307 -42.88 -40.95 48.49
N VAL A 308 -43.00 -41.64 47.36
CA VAL A 308 -43.81 -42.86 47.26
C VAL A 308 -43.29 -43.97 48.19
N PHE A 309 -41.97 -44.15 48.26
CA PHE A 309 -41.35 -45.13 49.15
C PHE A 309 -41.67 -44.86 50.63
N LEU A 310 -41.59 -43.60 51.08
CA LEU A 310 -41.92 -43.23 52.46
C LEU A 310 -43.37 -43.51 52.83
N ILE A 311 -44.31 -43.28 51.90
CA ILE A 311 -45.74 -43.58 52.11
C ILE A 311 -45.95 -45.08 52.33
N VAL A 312 -45.33 -45.93 51.51
CA VAL A 312 -45.43 -47.39 51.64
C VAL A 312 -44.86 -47.86 52.98
N LEU A 313 -43.74 -47.28 53.42
CA LEU A 313 -43.09 -47.62 54.69
C LEU A 313 -44.00 -47.25 55.89
N ALA A 314 -44.65 -46.09 55.85
CA ALA A 314 -45.60 -45.68 56.88
C ALA A 314 -46.81 -46.63 56.99
N ILE A 315 -47.35 -47.08 55.84
CA ILE A 315 -48.44 -48.07 55.81
C ILE A 315 -47.97 -49.41 56.41
N ALA A 316 -46.78 -49.88 56.02
CA ALA A 316 -46.21 -51.13 56.53
C ALA A 316 -45.99 -51.08 58.05
N LEU A 317 -45.49 -49.96 58.59
CA LEU A 317 -45.34 -49.77 60.03
C LEU A 317 -46.69 -49.72 60.76
N GLY A 318 -47.70 -49.06 60.18
CA GLY A 318 -49.05 -49.02 60.75
C GLY A 318 -49.68 -50.40 60.84
N VAL A 319 -49.59 -51.21 59.77
CA VAL A 319 -50.08 -52.60 59.75
C VAL A 319 -49.27 -53.48 60.70
N GLY A 320 -47.95 -53.34 60.73
CA GLY A 320 -47.07 -54.09 61.63
C GLY A 320 -47.35 -53.82 63.11
N LEU A 321 -47.53 -52.55 63.50
CA LEU A 321 -47.91 -52.16 64.86
C LEU A 321 -49.33 -52.65 65.22
N GLY A 322 -50.28 -52.59 64.28
CA GLY A 322 -51.63 -53.12 64.47
C GLY A 322 -51.64 -54.62 64.77
N ILE A 323 -50.84 -55.41 64.04
CA ILE A 323 -50.72 -56.86 64.26
C ILE A 323 -49.97 -57.15 65.58
N ALA A 324 -48.92 -56.41 65.90
CA ALA A 324 -48.14 -56.60 67.13
C ALA A 324 -48.94 -56.27 68.40
N LEU A 325 -49.72 -55.18 68.40
CA LEU A 325 -50.61 -54.82 69.51
C LEU A 325 -51.77 -55.82 69.66
N THR A 326 -52.29 -56.35 68.55
CA THR A 326 -53.32 -57.40 68.58
C THR A 326 -52.78 -58.72 69.14
N ASN A 327 -51.53 -59.08 68.85
CA ASN A 327 -50.88 -60.26 69.41
C ASN A 327 -50.52 -60.10 70.90
N GLN A 328 -50.18 -58.90 71.38
CA GLN A 328 -49.99 -58.67 72.81
C GLN A 328 -51.28 -58.81 73.62
N ASN A 329 -52.44 -58.45 73.06
CA ASN A 329 -53.73 -58.67 73.71
C ASN A 329 -54.14 -60.16 73.78
N LYS A 330 -53.70 -60.99 72.83
CA LYS A 330 -53.94 -62.45 72.89
C LYS A 330 -53.11 -63.17 73.96
N ASN A 331 -51.95 -62.62 74.35
CA ASN A 331 -51.08 -63.23 75.35
C ASN A 331 -51.38 -62.80 76.80
N LYS A 332 -52.42 -61.98 77.02
CA LYS A 332 -52.89 -61.53 78.34
C LYS A 332 -54.29 -62.05 78.73
N THR A 333 -54.81 -63.04 78.00
CA THR A 333 -56.04 -63.77 78.37
C THR A 333 -55.68 -65.22 78.64
#